data_AF-A0A8X6YDW3-F1
#
_entry.id   AF-A0A8X6YDW3-F1
#
_cell.length_a   1.000
_cell.length_b   1.000
_cell.length_c   1.000
_cell.angle_alpha   90.00
_cell.angle_beta   90.00
_cell.angle_gamma   90.00
#
_symmetry.space_group_name_H-M   'P 1'
#
loop_
_entity.id
_entity.type
_entity.pdbx_description
1 polymer ?
#
loop_
_entity_poly.entity_id
_entity_poly.type
_entity_poly.pdbx_seq_one_letter_code
_entity_poly.pdbx_strand_id
1 'polypeptide(L)'
;MKTQEVPLHHVSVQGLLPSTSHFVTYEGSLTVPACHESVTWLVINRPIYITKQQLYILRKLMQGDERNPKAPLGNNFRPPLPLNRRALRSNINFIRQDVSHLINKSICIVTSVYVRYDVPLPLFYPVPLF
;
A
#
# COMPACT_ATOMS: atom_id res chain seq x y z
N MET A 1 -19.95 -18.34 6.23
CA MET A 1 -19.55 -17.51 5.08
C MET A 1 -19.01 -18.48 4.06
N LYS A 2 -19.63 -18.61 2.87
CA LYS A 2 -19.11 -19.51 1.85
C LYS A 2 -18.20 -18.69 0.95
N THR A 3 -16.90 -18.91 1.05
CA THR A 3 -15.93 -18.27 0.15
C THR A 3 -16.28 -18.61 -1.30
N GLN A 4 -16.42 -17.59 -2.15
CA GLN A 4 -16.52 -17.78 -3.59
C GLN A 4 -15.09 -17.89 -4.15
N GLU A 5 -14.81 -19.00 -4.83
CA GLU A 5 -13.49 -19.32 -5.34
C GLU A 5 -13.58 -19.63 -6.85
N VAL A 6 -12.57 -19.20 -7.60
CA VAL A 6 -12.47 -19.44 -9.04
C VAL A 6 -11.04 -19.92 -9.33
N PRO A 7 -10.85 -21.03 -10.07
CA PRO A 7 -9.52 -21.52 -10.40
C PRO A 7 -8.76 -20.52 -11.28
N LEU A 8 -7.54 -20.19 -10.88
CA LEU A 8 -6.61 -19.36 -11.65
C LEU A 8 -5.67 -20.26 -12.44
N HIS A 9 -5.79 -20.25 -13.77
CA HIS A 9 -4.99 -21.13 -14.64
C HIS A 9 -3.59 -20.60 -14.93
N HIS A 10 -3.44 -19.29 -15.19
CA HIS A 10 -2.16 -18.68 -15.53
C HIS A 10 -2.06 -17.26 -14.97
N VAL A 11 -1.30 -17.09 -13.89
CA VAL A 11 -0.93 -15.78 -13.36
C VAL A 11 0.57 -15.78 -13.10
N SER A 12 1.32 -14.91 -13.78
CA SER A 12 2.74 -14.71 -13.50
C SER A 12 2.91 -13.74 -12.34
N VAL A 13 3.48 -14.22 -11.23
CA VAL A 13 3.80 -13.37 -10.08
C VAL A 13 4.83 -12.30 -10.45
N GLN A 14 5.77 -12.61 -11.35
CA GLN A 14 6.77 -11.65 -11.83
C GLN A 14 6.13 -10.48 -12.58
N GLY A 15 5.04 -10.73 -13.31
CA GLY A 15 4.27 -9.67 -13.98
C GLY A 15 3.55 -8.73 -13.00
N LEU A 16 3.41 -9.13 -11.74
CA LEU A 16 2.86 -8.33 -10.64
C LEU A 16 3.96 -7.66 -9.81
N LEU A 17 5.20 -7.64 -10.29
CA LEU A 17 6.31 -6.92 -9.66
C LEU A 17 6.82 -5.81 -10.58
N PRO A 18 7.18 -4.65 -10.02
CA PRO A 18 7.78 -3.57 -10.80
C PRO A 18 9.22 -3.94 -11.22
N SER A 19 9.70 -3.30 -12.28
CA SER A 19 11.08 -3.47 -12.77
C SER A 19 12.11 -2.71 -11.90
N THR A 20 12.18 -3.03 -10.61
CA THR A 20 13.19 -2.48 -9.70
C THR A 20 13.56 -3.50 -8.63
N SER A 21 14.81 -3.45 -8.18
CA SER A 21 15.28 -4.17 -7.00
C SER A 21 15.30 -3.29 -5.75
N HIS A 22 14.90 -2.02 -5.85
CA HIS A 22 14.96 -1.06 -4.75
C HIS A 22 13.80 -1.28 -3.77
N PHE A 23 14.11 -1.43 -2.48
CA PHE A 23 13.12 -1.63 -1.42
C PHE A 23 13.57 -1.03 -0.09
N VAL A 24 12.60 -0.82 0.80
CA VAL A 24 12.78 -0.52 2.21
C VAL A 24 12.23 -1.69 3.02
N THR A 25 12.90 -2.07 4.10
CA THR A 25 12.50 -3.18 4.97
C THR A 25 12.51 -2.79 6.44
N TYR A 26 11.57 -3.34 7.20
CA TYR A 26 11.39 -3.11 8.63
C TYR A 26 10.58 -4.22 9.30
N GLU A 27 10.80 -4.42 10.60
CA GLU A 27 10.01 -5.34 11.42
C GLU A 27 8.66 -4.72 11.81
N GLY A 28 7.57 -5.45 11.64
CA GLY A 28 6.23 -4.96 11.91
C GLY A 28 5.21 -6.06 12.18
N SER A 29 3.94 -5.69 12.08
CA SER A 29 2.81 -6.57 12.36
C SER A 29 1.93 -6.82 11.14
N LEU A 30 1.08 -7.83 11.27
CA LEU A 30 -0.06 -8.02 10.38
C LEU A 30 -0.96 -6.78 10.37
N THR A 31 -1.48 -6.43 9.20
CA THR A 31 -2.46 -5.35 9.00
C THR A 31 -3.90 -5.83 9.10
N VAL A 32 -4.09 -7.09 9.48
CA VAL A 32 -5.39 -7.72 9.74
C VAL A 32 -5.54 -8.00 11.25
N PRO A 33 -6.77 -8.20 11.74
CA PRO A 33 -7.02 -8.47 13.15
C PRO A 33 -6.15 -9.61 13.72
N ALA A 34 -5.92 -9.54 15.02
CA ALA A 34 -4.86 -10.20 15.81
C ALA A 34 -3.48 -9.51 15.77
N CYS A 35 -3.20 -8.68 14.75
CA CYS A 35 -2.10 -7.69 14.75
C CYS A 35 -0.72 -8.22 15.20
N HIS A 36 -0.43 -9.51 14.98
CA HIS A 36 0.80 -10.14 15.47
C HIS A 36 2.06 -9.47 14.89
N GLU A 37 3.03 -9.16 15.75
CA GLU A 37 4.34 -8.58 15.41
C GLU A 37 5.33 -9.66 14.93
N SER A 38 4.98 -10.32 13.83
CA SER A 38 5.74 -11.44 13.28
C SER A 38 6.13 -11.25 11.80
N VAL A 39 6.06 -10.02 11.29
CA VAL A 39 6.23 -9.73 9.86
C VAL A 39 7.46 -8.85 9.61
N THR A 40 8.39 -9.33 8.79
CA THR A 40 9.40 -8.47 8.15
C THR A 40 8.83 -7.92 6.84
N TRP A 41 8.56 -6.61 6.79
CA TRP A 41 8.02 -5.96 5.61
C TRP A 41 9.10 -5.71 4.55
N LEU A 42 8.77 -5.90 3.27
CA LEU A 42 9.56 -5.44 2.13
C LEU A 42 8.68 -4.53 1.26
N VAL A 43 8.96 -3.23 1.32
CA VAL A 43 8.22 -2.21 0.57
C VAL A 43 9.04 -1.80 -0.64
N ILE A 44 8.60 -2.19 -1.84
CA ILE A 44 9.29 -1.91 -3.09
C ILE A 44 9.13 -0.42 -3.47
N ASN A 45 10.22 0.24 -3.84
CA ASN A 45 10.29 1.68 -4.09
C ASN A 45 9.75 2.12 -5.47
N ARG A 46 8.96 1.28 -6.14
CA ARG A 46 8.35 1.60 -7.43
C ARG A 46 6.94 1.03 -7.49
N PRO A 47 5.92 1.83 -7.84
CA PRO A 47 4.56 1.32 -8.02
C PRO A 47 4.43 0.55 -9.33
N ILE A 48 3.38 -0.27 -9.40
CA ILE A 48 2.84 -0.80 -10.65
C ILE A 48 1.64 0.04 -11.04
N TYR A 49 1.54 0.35 -12.31
CA TYR A 49 0.44 1.14 -12.85
C TYR A 49 -0.65 0.20 -13.38
N ILE A 50 -1.90 0.52 -13.06
CA ILE A 50 -3.09 -0.15 -13.57
C ILE A 50 -3.98 0.85 -14.29
N THR A 51 -4.82 0.37 -15.20
CA THR A 51 -5.76 1.21 -15.93
C THR A 51 -6.95 1.60 -15.05
N LYS A 52 -7.65 2.67 -15.43
CA LYS A 52 -8.87 3.10 -14.73
C LYS A 52 -9.95 2.01 -14.75
N GLN A 53 -10.05 1.27 -15.86
CA GLN A 53 -10.98 0.16 -16.02
C GLN A 53 -10.67 -0.99 -15.04
N GLN A 54 -9.40 -1.34 -14.88
CA GLN A 54 -8.97 -2.37 -13.91
C GLN A 54 -9.31 -1.95 -12.48
N LEU A 55 -9.01 -0.69 -12.11
CA LEU A 55 -9.36 -0.17 -10.78
C LEU A 55 -10.87 -0.16 -10.54
N TYR A 56 -11.67 0.19 -11.56
CA TYR A 56 -13.12 0.19 -11.47
C TYR A 56 -13.68 -1.23 -11.20
N ILE A 57 -13.11 -2.26 -11.83
CA ILE A 57 -13.48 -3.65 -11.58
C ILE A 57 -13.17 -4.04 -10.12
N LEU A 58 -12.00 -3.68 -9.59
CA LEU A 58 -11.65 -3.95 -8.19
C LEU A 58 -12.62 -3.28 -7.21
N ARG A 59 -13.07 -2.06 -7.50
CA ARG A 59 -14.02 -1.32 -6.65
C ARG A 59 -15.47 -1.82 -6.74
N LYS A 60 -15.78 -2.72 -7.68
CA LYS A 60 -17.08 -3.40 -7.75
C LYS A 60 -17.21 -4.60 -6.82
N LEU A 61 -16.11 -5.04 -6.19
CA LEU A 61 -16.13 -6.17 -5.29
C LEU A 61 -17.03 -5.89 -4.08
N MET A 62 -17.70 -6.95 -3.61
CA MET A 62 -18.68 -6.90 -2.52
C MET A 62 -18.21 -7.76 -1.35
N GLN A 63 -18.59 -7.38 -0.14
CA GLN A 63 -18.49 -8.22 1.03
C GLN A 63 -19.67 -9.21 1.06
N GLY A 64 -19.39 -10.47 1.39
CA GLY A 64 -20.40 -11.53 1.38
C GLY A 64 -20.53 -12.22 0.01
N ASP A 65 -21.47 -13.15 -0.07
CA ASP A 65 -21.63 -14.03 -1.22
C ASP A 65 -22.70 -13.44 -2.16
N GLU A 66 -22.77 -13.86 -3.44
CA GLU A 66 -23.75 -13.34 -4.41
C GLU A 66 -25.21 -13.36 -3.93
N ARG A 67 -25.57 -14.36 -3.11
CA ARG A 67 -26.93 -14.53 -2.59
C ARG A 67 -27.25 -13.61 -1.41
N ASN A 68 -26.24 -13.05 -0.76
CA ASN A 68 -26.39 -12.18 0.40
C ASN A 68 -25.30 -11.09 0.41
N PRO A 69 -25.34 -10.15 -0.55
CA PRO A 69 -24.38 -9.06 -0.61
C PRO A 69 -24.57 -8.15 0.61
N LYS A 70 -23.46 -7.76 1.24
CA LYS A 70 -23.46 -6.87 2.41
C LYS A 70 -23.14 -5.44 1.99
N ALA A 71 -21.86 -5.09 2.02
CA ALA A 71 -21.36 -3.75 1.74
C ALA A 71 -20.27 -3.81 0.66
N PRO A 72 -20.02 -2.71 -0.08
CA PRO A 72 -18.84 -2.60 -0.95
C PRO A 72 -17.55 -2.97 -0.24
N LEU A 73 -16.70 -3.74 -0.93
CA LEU A 73 -15.35 -4.01 -0.48
C LEU A 73 -14.48 -2.80 -0.83
N GLY A 74 -14.64 -1.73 -0.06
CA GLY A 74 -13.87 -0.49 -0.17
C GLY A 74 -13.15 -0.17 1.12
N ASN A 75 -12.12 0.69 1.03
CA ASN A 75 -11.34 1.18 2.18
C ASN A 75 -10.77 0.06 3.07
N ASN A 76 -10.45 -1.09 2.48
CA ASN A 76 -9.88 -2.27 3.12
C ASN A 76 -8.37 -2.11 3.37
N PHE A 77 -7.98 -1.03 4.04
CA PHE A 77 -6.60 -0.74 4.41
C PHE A 77 -6.51 -0.30 5.88
N ARG A 78 -5.35 -0.55 6.48
CA ARG A 78 -5.02 -0.04 7.81
C ARG A 78 -4.31 1.31 7.68
N PRO A 79 -4.68 2.35 8.45
CA PRO A 79 -3.97 3.62 8.45
C PRO A 79 -2.49 3.48 8.86
N PRO A 80 -1.60 4.40 8.43
CA PRO A 80 -0.22 4.43 8.90
C PRO A 80 -0.16 4.56 10.42
N LEU A 81 0.72 3.78 11.04
CA LEU A 81 0.97 3.82 12.47
C LEU A 81 2.34 4.45 12.77
N PRO A 82 2.54 4.96 13.99
CA PRO A 82 3.83 5.50 14.41
C PRO A 82 4.99 4.51 14.20
N LEU A 83 6.16 5.05 13.87
CA LEU A 83 7.36 4.23 13.62
C LEU A 83 7.92 3.62 14.92
N ASN A 84 7.69 4.25 16.08
CA ASN A 84 8.11 3.78 17.40
C ASN A 84 9.60 3.39 17.47
N ARG A 85 10.48 4.24 16.91
CA ARG A 85 11.95 4.04 16.91
C ARG A 85 12.43 2.76 16.21
N ARG A 86 11.59 2.09 15.42
CA ARG A 86 12.02 0.95 14.62
C ARG A 86 13.05 1.36 13.58
N ALA A 87 14.06 0.51 13.39
CA ALA A 87 15.06 0.71 12.37
C ALA A 87 14.49 0.41 10.98
N LEU A 88 14.65 1.35 10.05
CA LEU A 88 14.40 1.14 8.63
C LEU A 88 15.71 0.77 7.95
N ARG A 89 15.69 -0.26 7.12
CA ARG A 89 16.82 -0.65 6.28
C ARG A 89 16.42 -0.49 4.81
N SER A 90 17.37 -0.19 3.95
CA SER A 90 17.11 0.00 2.51
C SER A 90 18.35 -0.39 1.71
N ASN A 91 18.14 -0.90 0.50
CA ASN A 91 19.22 -1.11 -0.46
C ASN A 91 19.40 0.06 -1.44
N ILE A 92 18.67 1.16 -1.21
CA ILE A 92 18.73 2.36 -2.05
C ILE A 92 19.93 3.20 -1.63
N ASN A 93 20.84 3.46 -2.58
CA ASN A 93 21.94 4.36 -2.34
C ASN A 93 21.49 5.83 -2.53
N PHE A 94 21.27 6.52 -1.42
CA PHE A 94 20.86 7.92 -1.41
C PHE A 94 22.03 8.91 -1.65
N ILE A 95 23.28 8.44 -1.62
CA ILE A 95 24.49 9.28 -1.72
C ILE A 95 24.80 9.67 -3.18
N ARG A 96 24.15 9.06 -4.17
CA ARG A 96 24.35 9.34 -5.61
C ARG A 96 23.52 10.51 -6.18
N GLN A 97 22.89 11.33 -5.34
CA GLN A 97 22.41 12.64 -5.78
C GLN A 97 23.54 13.65 -5.57
N ASP A 98 24.15 14.04 -6.69
CA ASP A 98 25.25 14.99 -6.81
C ASP A 98 25.07 16.19 -5.84
N VAL A 99 25.88 16.18 -4.78
CA VAL A 99 25.89 17.20 -3.72
C VAL A 99 26.47 18.54 -4.18
N SER A 100 26.82 18.68 -5.45
CA SER A 100 27.28 19.95 -6.04
C SER A 100 26.23 21.06 -6.00
N HIS A 101 24.93 20.75 -5.91
CA HIS A 101 23.86 21.76 -5.90
C HIS A 101 23.24 22.07 -4.51
N LEU A 102 23.64 21.39 -3.43
CA LEU A 102 22.95 21.48 -2.12
C LEU A 102 23.73 22.19 -1.00
N ILE A 103 24.88 22.79 -1.28
CA ILE A 103 25.71 23.47 -0.25
C ILE A 103 24.99 24.66 0.41
N ASN A 104 23.90 25.19 -0.15
CA ASN A 104 23.20 26.39 0.38
C ASN A 104 21.69 26.26 0.60
N LYS A 105 21.12 25.06 0.70
CA LYS A 105 19.69 24.93 1.02
C LYS A 105 19.47 24.00 2.19
N SER A 106 18.95 24.56 3.29
CA SER A 106 18.45 23.84 4.45
C SER A 106 17.76 22.56 4.02
N ILE A 107 18.21 21.46 4.62
CA ILE A 107 17.68 20.11 4.44
C ILE A 107 16.15 20.14 4.62
N CYS A 108 15.41 20.12 3.51
CA CYS A 108 13.99 19.85 3.50
C CYS A 108 13.83 18.34 3.30
N ILE A 109 13.62 17.60 4.39
CA ILE A 109 13.19 16.21 4.34
C ILE A 109 11.77 16.22 3.77
N VAL A 110 11.60 15.81 2.51
CA VAL A 110 10.28 15.68 1.90
C VAL A 110 9.61 14.42 2.45
N THR A 111 8.95 14.54 3.59
CA THR A 111 7.95 13.57 4.06
C THR A 111 6.64 13.82 3.32
N SER A 112 6.37 13.02 2.28
CA SER A 112 5.06 12.45 1.93
C SER A 112 5.03 12.10 0.45
N VAL A 113 4.90 10.81 0.15
CA VAL A 113 4.36 10.39 -1.15
C VAL A 113 2.84 10.48 -1.03
N TYR A 114 2.27 11.64 -1.37
CA TYR A 114 0.83 11.75 -1.60
C TYR A 114 0.51 11.15 -2.96
N VAL A 115 -0.30 10.09 -3.00
CA VAL A 115 -1.03 9.73 -4.21
C VAL A 115 -2.17 10.74 -4.34
N ARG A 116 -1.93 11.80 -5.10
CA ARG A 116 -2.92 12.84 -5.39
C ARG A 116 -3.98 12.25 -6.33
N TYR A 117 -5.16 11.99 -5.82
CA TYR A 117 -6.37 11.83 -6.64
C TYR A 117 -7.28 13.01 -6.32
N ASP A 118 -7.40 13.95 -7.28
CA ASP A 118 -8.51 14.89 -7.34
C ASP A 118 -9.79 14.10 -7.63
N VAL A 119 -10.41 13.58 -6.58
CA VAL A 119 -11.79 13.10 -6.60
C VAL A 119 -12.51 13.85 -5.49
N PRO A 120 -13.57 14.63 -5.78
CA PRO A 120 -14.30 15.36 -4.76
C PRO A 120 -14.85 14.36 -3.73
N LEU A 121 -14.36 14.48 -2.49
CA LEU A 121 -14.77 13.67 -1.36
C LEU A 121 -16.25 13.91 -1.03
N PRO A 122 -17.13 12.90 -1.07
CA PRO A 122 -18.35 12.95 -0.30
C PRO A 122 -17.99 12.70 1.18
N LEU A 123 -18.35 13.68 2.01
CA LEU A 123 -18.45 13.71 3.46
C LEU A 123 -18.06 12.42 4.21
N PHE A 124 -16.94 12.51 4.92
CA PHE A 124 -16.50 11.56 5.93
C PHE A 124 -17.56 11.41 7.04
N TYR A 125 -17.99 10.18 7.29
CA TYR A 125 -18.49 9.76 8.60
C TYR A 125 -17.43 8.87 9.27
N PRO A 126 -17.05 9.12 10.52
CA PRO A 126 -16.14 8.25 11.25
C PRO A 126 -16.93 6.99 11.67
N VAL A 127 -16.43 5.81 11.32
CA VAL A 127 -16.92 4.54 11.87
C VAL A 127 -15.89 4.06 12.91
N PRO A 128 -16.32 3.59 14.11
CA PRO A 128 -15.44 3.40 15.25
C PRO A 128 -14.41 2.28 15.01
N LEU A 129 -13.24 2.48 15.61
CA LEU A 129 -12.23 1.46 15.83
C LEU A 129 -12.82 0.34 16.70
N PHE A 130 -12.83 -0.88 16.19
CA PHE A 130 -12.72 -2.07 17.02
C PHE A 130 -11.25 -2.47 17.12
#